data_AF-A0A6A7ASN0-F1
#
_entry.id   AF-A0A6A7ASN0-F1
#
_cell.length_a   1.000
_cell.length_b   1.000
_cell.length_c   1.000
_cell.angle_alpha   90.00
_cell.angle_beta   90.00
_cell.angle_gamma   90.00
#
_symmetry.space_group_name_H-M   'P 1'
#
loop_
_entity.id
_entity.type
_entity.pdbx_description
1 polymer ?
#
loop_
_entity_poly.entity_id
_entity_poly.type
_entity_poly.pdbx_seq_one_letter_code
_entity_poly.pdbx_strand_id
1 'polypeptide(L)' 'MKFTTPLALLLCASFTSATALPQKNVISYDALNRNRVPCSQRGSSAANCKPGAEANPYTRGCSKIDRCRGGSRK' A
#
# COMPACT_ATOMS: atom_id res chain seq x y z
N MET A 1 29.60 25.66 28.77
CA MET A 1 29.18 24.46 29.52
C MET A 1 27.67 24.36 29.47
N LYS A 2 27.18 23.35 28.73
CA LYS A 2 25.96 22.56 28.93
C LYS A 2 24.61 23.32 29.08
N PHE A 3 23.97 23.62 27.95
CA PHE A 3 22.51 23.80 27.90
C PHE A 3 21.84 22.43 27.88
N THR A 4 21.14 22.16 28.96
CA THR A 4 20.34 20.97 29.24
C THR A 4 19.24 20.81 28.19
N THR A 5 19.38 19.82 27.31
CA THR A 5 18.26 19.21 26.58
C THR A 5 18.08 17.76 27.04
N PRO A 6 17.38 17.46 28.15
CA PRO A 6 17.15 16.09 28.57
C PRO A 6 15.65 15.77 28.66
N LEU A 7 14.86 16.02 27.61
CA LEU A 7 13.49 15.50 27.59
C LEU A 7 12.82 15.38 26.21
N ALA A 8 13.22 16.16 25.20
CA ALA A 8 12.52 16.14 23.90
C ALA A 8 12.89 14.96 22.97
N LEU A 9 13.96 14.20 23.27
CA LEU A 9 14.39 13.07 22.43
C LEU A 9 13.69 11.74 22.78
N LEU A 10 12.96 11.68 23.91
CA LEU A 10 12.31 10.45 24.41
C LEU A 10 10.84 10.30 23.97
N LEU A 11 10.24 11.31 23.34
CA LEU A 11 8.85 11.25 22.86
C LEU A 11 8.72 10.87 21.37
N CYS A 12 9.83 10.77 20.63
CA CYS A 12 9.79 10.41 19.20
C CYS A 12 9.94 8.90 18.94
N ALA A 13 10.13 8.07 19.97
CA ALA A 13 10.35 6.62 19.83
C ALA A 13 9.07 5.78 19.84
N SER A 14 7.89 6.39 20.02
CA SER A 14 6.61 5.69 20.10
C SER A 14 5.84 5.63 18.78
N PHE A 15 6.42 6.06 17.66
CA PHE A 15 5.77 6.04 16.35
C PHE A 15 6.45 5.10 15.35
N THR A 16 6.83 3.89 15.77
CA THR A 16 7.11 2.80 14.82
C THR A 16 5.79 2.19 14.35
N SER A 17 5.18 2.82 13.36
CA SER A 17 4.08 2.21 12.60
C SER A 17 4.62 1.28 11.51
N ALA A 18 3.95 0.14 11.37
CA ALA A 18 4.08 -0.90 10.35
C ALA A 18 5.06 -2.07 10.67
N THR A 19 4.50 -3.12 11.28
CA THR A 19 5.03 -4.48 11.17
C THR A 19 4.90 -4.95 9.72
N ALA A 20 5.97 -4.84 8.93
CA ALA A 20 6.04 -5.49 7.63
C ALA A 20 6.02 -7.01 7.85
N LEU A 21 5.03 -7.71 7.29
CA LEU A 21 4.99 -9.17 7.30
C LEU A 21 6.22 -9.70 6.55
N PRO A 22 6.86 -10.78 7.02
CA PRO A 22 8.01 -11.37 6.34
C PRO A 22 7.61 -11.73 4.91
N GLN A 23 8.22 -11.06 3.93
CA GLN A 23 8.00 -11.41 2.53
C GLN A 23 8.75 -12.70 2.25
N LYS A 24 8.00 -13.79 2.03
CA LYS A 24 8.58 -15.03 1.49
C LYS A 24 9.10 -14.72 0.08
N ASN A 25 10.37 -15.01 -0.18
CA ASN A 25 11.01 -14.86 -1.50
C ASN A 25 10.57 -15.94 -2.52
N VAL A 26 9.45 -16.60 -2.26
CA VAL A 26 8.91 -17.66 -3.12
C VAL A 26 7.50 -17.27 -3.54
N ILE A 27 7.23 -17.43 -4.83
CA ILE A 27 5.90 -17.22 -5.40
C ILE A 27 4.98 -18.34 -4.90
N SER A 28 3.75 -18.01 -4.48
CA SER A 28 2.76 -19.03 -4.09
C SER A 28 2.40 -19.91 -5.29
N TYR A 29 2.15 -21.20 -5.09
CA TYR A 29 1.63 -22.11 -6.13
C TYR A 29 0.36 -21.56 -6.80
N ASP A 30 -0.40 -20.81 -6.03
CA ASP A 30 -1.60 -20.11 -6.45
C ASP A 30 -1.36 -19.16 -7.62
N ALA A 31 -0.19 -18.51 -7.66
CA ALA A 31 0.18 -17.59 -8.73
C ALA A 31 0.67 -18.29 -10.01
N LEU A 32 0.96 -19.60 -9.96
CA LEU A 32 1.23 -20.40 -11.16
C LEU A 32 -0.07 -20.75 -11.91
N ASN A 33 -1.23 -20.65 -11.25
CA ASN A 33 -2.51 -20.95 -11.87
C ASN A 33 -3.02 -19.75 -12.69
N ARG A 34 -3.39 -20.02 -13.94
CA ARG A 34 -3.89 -18.99 -14.87
C ARG A 34 -5.19 -18.40 -14.33
N ASN A 35 -5.31 -17.08 -14.40
CA ASN A 35 -6.50 -16.30 -14.00
C ASN A 35 -6.85 -16.35 -12.51
N ARG A 36 -5.97 -16.84 -11.63
CA ARG A 36 -6.25 -16.81 -10.21
C ARG A 36 -6.16 -15.37 -9.68
N VAL A 37 -7.26 -14.91 -9.11
CA VAL A 37 -7.33 -13.60 -8.44
C VAL A 37 -7.25 -13.78 -6.92
N PRO A 38 -6.45 -12.99 -6.19
CA PRO A 38 -6.32 -13.09 -4.74
C PRO A 38 -7.62 -12.81 -3.95
N CYS A 39 -8.56 -12.08 -4.57
CA CYS A 39 -9.86 -11.78 -4.03
C CYS A 39 -10.87 -11.73 -5.17
N SER A 40 -12.00 -12.43 -5.02
CA SER A 40 -13.09 -12.40 -6.01
C SER A 40 -13.99 -11.17 -5.87
N GLN A 41 -13.89 -10.43 -4.76
CA GLN A 41 -14.63 -9.18 -4.55
C GLN A 41 -14.01 -8.05 -5.37
N ARG A 42 -14.73 -7.63 -6.41
CA ARG A 42 -14.34 -6.47 -7.22
C ARG A 42 -14.31 -5.22 -6.36
N GLY A 43 -13.32 -4.37 -6.60
CA GLY A 43 -13.12 -3.14 -5.83
C GLY A 43 -12.42 -3.36 -4.49
N SER A 44 -12.20 -4.59 -4.02
CA SER A 44 -11.44 -4.85 -2.80
C SER A 44 -9.95 -5.06 -3.06
N SER A 45 -9.09 -4.64 -2.14
CA SER A 45 -7.66 -4.89 -2.25
C SER A 45 -7.33 -6.33 -1.84
N ALA A 46 -6.31 -6.93 -2.47
CA ALA A 46 -5.87 -8.28 -2.14
C ALA A 46 -5.51 -8.45 -0.65
N ALA A 47 -5.08 -7.38 0.01
CA ALA A 47 -4.75 -7.36 1.44
C ALA A 47 -5.99 -7.22 2.35
N ASN A 48 -7.11 -6.69 1.86
CA ASN A 48 -8.30 -6.38 2.66
C ASN A 48 -9.57 -7.00 2.06
N CYS A 49 -9.56 -8.27 1.67
CA CYS A 49 -10.69 -8.95 1.00
C CYS A 49 -11.89 -9.18 1.94
N LYS A 50 -12.74 -8.16 2.12
CA LYS A 50 -13.98 -8.22 2.93
C LYS A 50 -15.05 -7.27 2.37
N PRO A 51 -16.35 -7.55 2.62
CA PRO A 51 -17.41 -6.64 2.23
C PRO A 51 -17.19 -5.23 2.81
N GLY A 52 -17.34 -4.20 1.98
CA GLY A 52 -17.12 -2.80 2.37
C GLY A 52 -15.65 -2.37 2.44
N ALA A 53 -14.68 -3.24 2.12
CA ALA A 53 -13.29 -2.84 1.97
C ALA A 53 -13.01 -2.35 0.55
N GLU A 54 -13.50 -1.15 0.25
CA GLU A 54 -13.19 -0.42 -0.97
C GLU A 54 -11.67 -0.18 -1.06
N ALA A 55 -11.06 -0.55 -2.18
CA ALA A 55 -9.68 -0.23 -2.48
C ALA A 55 -9.59 1.28 -2.68
N ASN A 56 -8.67 1.95 -1.99
CA ASN A 56 -8.40 3.37 -2.21
C ASN A 56 -7.64 3.56 -3.53
N PRO A 57 -8.30 3.90 -4.65
CA PRO A 57 -7.64 3.99 -5.94
C PRO A 57 -6.93 5.34 -6.01
N TYR A 58 -5.61 5.33 -6.12
CA TYR A 58 -4.87 6.59 -6.30
C TYR A 58 -5.22 7.24 -7.63
N THR A 59 -5.57 8.52 -7.61
CA THR A 59 -5.74 9.32 -8.82
C THR A 59 -4.38 9.55 -9.47
N ARG A 60 -4.02 8.68 -10.42
CA ARG A 60 -2.85 8.88 -11.27
C ARG A 60 -3.22 9.85 -12.38
N GLY A 61 -2.47 10.94 -12.51
CA GLY A 61 -2.61 11.86 -13.65
C GLY A 61 -2.32 11.13 -14.95
N CYS A 62 -2.89 11.59 -16.06
CA CYS A 62 -2.63 10.99 -17.36
C CYS A 62 -1.23 11.35 -17.86
N SER A 63 -0.30 10.38 -17.93
CA SER A 63 0.97 10.60 -18.64
C SER A 63 0.78 10.47 -20.15
N LYS A 64 1.69 11.07 -20.95
CA LYS A 64 1.64 11.00 -22.42
C LYS A 64 1.65 9.56 -22.96
N ILE A 65 2.19 8.62 -22.19
CA ILE A 65 2.27 7.19 -22.55
C ILE A 65 0.91 6.50 -22.36
N ASP A 66 0.15 6.87 -21.33
CA ASP A 66 -1.06 6.16 -20.88
C ASP A 66 -2.31 6.38 -21.76
N ARG A 67 -2.22 7.23 -22.80
CA ARG A 67 -3.27 7.52 -23.81
C ARG A 67 -4.69 7.57 -23.21
N CYS A 68 -4.91 8.43 -22.22
CA CYS A 68 -6.12 8.33 -21.39
C CYS A 68 -7.41 8.61 -22.16
N ARG A 69 -8.31 7.63 -22.13
CA ARG A 69 -9.73 7.82 -22.44
C ARG A 69 -10.39 8.55 -21.26
N GLY A 70 -10.30 9.88 -21.24
CA GLY A 70 -11.12 10.73 -20.36
C GLY A 70 -10.53 11.17 -19.02
N GLY A 71 -9.21 11.09 -18.82
CA GLY A 71 -8.55 11.69 -17.65
C GLY A 71 -7.91 13.05 -17.97
N SER A 72 -7.99 14.02 -17.06
CA SER A 72 -7.32 15.32 -17.20
C SER A 72 -5.80 15.13 -17.30
N ARG A 73 -5.21 15.61 -18.39
CA ARG A 73 -3.74 15.70 -18.55
C ARG A 73 -3.20 16.64 -17.48
N LYS A 74 -2.15 16.22 -16.78
CA LYS A 74 -1.40 17.07 -15.85
C LYS A 74 -0.08 17.46 -16.51
#